data_AF-A0A1H8YV96-F1
#
_entry.id   AF-A0A1H8YV96-F1
#
_cell.length_a   1.000
_cell.length_b   1.000
_cell.length_c   1.000
_cell.angle_alpha   90.00
_cell.angle_beta   90.00
_cell.angle_gamma   90.00
#
_symmetry.space_group_name_H-M   'P 1'
#
loop_
_entity.id
_entity.type
_entity.pdbx_description
1 polymer ?
#
loop_
_entity_poly.entity_id
_entity_poly.type
_entity_poly.pdbx_seq_one_letter_code
_entity_poly.pdbx_strand_id
1 'polypeptide(L)'
;MFSRLMILGSLGLAGCTNPMNPAPFSDGVAQSGIALTEAFGDTPLDDGPIRILVQDADPLQVMRTFTLAPCRNNTEVCGGSENGPVGQSSIIDGQYVVANAYPGLTFFLDRNGDGFLQERGQMIPLAWD
;
A
#
# COMPACT_ATOMS: atom_id res chain seq x y z
N MET A 1 -12.19 -55.68 -59.42
CA MET A 1 -12.15 -56.81 -58.46
C MET A 1 -11.02 -56.51 -57.48
N PHE A 2 -11.35 -56.32 -56.19
CA PHE A 2 -10.53 -56.27 -54.97
C PHE A 2 -9.15 -55.57 -55.01
N SER A 3 -9.00 -54.44 -54.31
CA SER A 3 -8.52 -54.38 -52.91
C SER A 3 -7.01 -54.50 -52.77
N ARG A 4 -6.35 -53.41 -52.37
CA ARG A 4 -5.58 -53.36 -51.11
C ARG A 4 -5.01 -51.97 -50.82
N LEU A 5 -5.67 -51.36 -49.85
CA LEU A 5 -5.12 -50.43 -48.88
C LEU A 5 -3.76 -50.96 -48.35
N MET A 6 -2.70 -50.14 -48.38
CA MET A 6 -1.59 -50.28 -47.43
C MET A 6 -1.09 -48.90 -47.04
N ILE A 7 -1.65 -48.46 -45.92
CA ILE A 7 -1.23 -47.33 -45.11
C ILE A 7 0.05 -47.76 -44.39
N LEU A 8 1.17 -47.07 -44.61
CA LEU A 8 2.25 -46.92 -43.64
C LEU A 8 2.12 -45.47 -43.14
N GLY A 9 1.80 -45.14 -41.89
CA GLY A 9 1.99 -45.89 -40.65
C GLY A 9 3.37 -45.63 -40.07
N SER A 10 3.69 -44.37 -39.72
CA SER A 10 4.88 -44.06 -38.92
C SER A 10 4.57 -42.93 -37.94
N LEU A 11 4.69 -43.31 -36.67
CA LEU A 11 4.28 -42.63 -35.45
C LEU A 11 4.94 -41.25 -35.30
N GLY A 12 4.11 -40.20 -35.27
CA GLY A 12 4.49 -38.96 -34.58
C GLY A 12 4.40 -39.21 -33.08
N LEU A 13 5.54 -39.23 -32.39
CA LEU A 13 5.55 -39.06 -30.93
C LEU A 13 5.05 -37.64 -30.63
N ALA A 14 3.74 -37.50 -30.44
CA ALA A 14 3.20 -36.37 -29.70
C ALA A 14 3.57 -36.59 -28.23
N GLY A 15 4.77 -36.14 -27.85
CA GLY A 15 5.06 -35.88 -26.46
C GLY A 15 4.10 -34.77 -26.01
N CYS A 16 3.10 -35.11 -25.20
CA CYS A 16 2.32 -34.12 -24.48
C CYS A 16 3.26 -33.43 -23.48
N THR A 17 4.00 -32.41 -23.91
CA THR A 17 4.52 -31.42 -22.98
C THR A 17 3.34 -30.56 -22.59
N ASN A 18 2.49 -31.07 -21.68
CA ASN A 18 1.62 -30.18 -20.93
C ASN A 18 2.55 -29.31 -20.09
N PRO A 19 2.67 -27.99 -20.34
CA PRO A 19 3.28 -27.14 -19.34
C PRO A 19 2.46 -27.34 -18.07
N MET A 20 3.12 -27.80 -17.02
CA MET A 20 2.53 -27.88 -15.70
C MET A 20 2.17 -26.44 -15.33
N ASN A 21 0.90 -26.09 -15.50
CA ASN A 21 0.37 -24.81 -15.07
C ASN A 21 0.58 -24.75 -13.56
N PRO A 22 1.43 -23.85 -13.02
CA PRO A 22 1.56 -23.73 -11.58
C PRO A 22 0.17 -23.45 -11.00
N ALA A 23 -0.17 -24.18 -9.94
CA ALA A 23 -1.52 -24.23 -9.40
C ALA A 23 -2.09 -22.82 -9.11
N PRO A 24 -3.41 -22.60 -9.29
CA PRO A 24 -4.06 -21.28 -9.17
C PRO A 24 -4.14 -20.72 -7.73
N PHE A 25 -3.43 -21.32 -6.78
CA PHE A 25 -3.51 -20.95 -5.35
C PHE A 25 -2.54 -19.84 -4.95
N SER A 26 -1.67 -19.39 -5.86
CA SER A 26 -0.76 -18.25 -5.64
C SER A 26 -1.53 -16.94 -5.45
N ASP A 27 -2.55 -16.71 -6.27
CA ASP A 27 -3.16 -15.38 -6.39
C ASP A 27 -4.30 -15.18 -5.39
N GLY A 28 -4.94 -16.27 -4.96
CA GLY A 28 -6.10 -16.21 -4.06
C GLY A 28 -5.78 -15.72 -2.65
N VAL A 29 -4.58 -16.04 -2.12
CA VAL A 29 -4.17 -15.58 -0.77
C VAL A 29 -3.83 -14.09 -0.80
N ALA A 30 -3.14 -13.62 -1.83
CA ALA A 30 -2.82 -12.20 -2.00
C ALA A 30 -4.08 -11.36 -2.23
N GLN A 31 -5.00 -11.82 -3.10
CA GLN A 31 -6.27 -11.14 -3.36
C GLN A 31 -7.19 -11.11 -2.12
N SER A 32 -7.24 -12.21 -1.36
CA SER A 32 -8.01 -12.27 -0.12
C SER A 32 -7.41 -11.36 0.95
N GLY A 33 -6.09 -11.26 1.02
CA GLY A 33 -5.38 -10.33 1.92
C GLY A 33 -5.70 -8.87 1.60
N ILE A 34 -5.61 -8.48 0.33
CA ILE A 34 -5.96 -7.12 -0.14
C ILE A 34 -7.43 -6.80 0.18
N ALA A 35 -8.35 -7.72 -0.16
CA ALA A 35 -9.77 -7.52 0.10
C ALA A 35 -10.10 -7.39 1.61
N LEU A 36 -9.37 -8.11 2.47
CA LEU A 36 -9.54 -8.00 3.92
C LEU A 36 -8.98 -6.67 4.45
N THR A 37 -7.82 -6.22 3.97
CA THR A 37 -7.24 -4.92 4.32
C THR A 37 -8.11 -3.76 3.84
N GLU A 38 -8.75 -3.86 2.68
CA GLU A 38 -9.70 -2.85 2.19
C GLU A 38 -11.00 -2.84 3.01
N ALA A 39 -11.46 -4.00 3.49
CA ALA A 39 -12.71 -4.11 4.24
C ALA A 39 -12.60 -3.72 5.73
N PHE A 40 -11.41 -3.84 6.33
CA PHE A 40 -11.19 -3.66 7.76
C PHE A 40 -10.03 -2.73 8.13
N GLY A 41 -9.33 -2.16 7.15
CA GLY A 41 -8.28 -1.17 7.40
C GLY A 41 -8.90 0.21 7.60
N ASP A 42 -8.43 0.93 8.62
CA ASP A 42 -8.83 2.31 8.82
C ASP A 42 -8.24 3.17 7.69
N THR A 43 -9.04 4.09 7.18
CA THR A 43 -8.55 5.10 6.25
C THR A 43 -8.11 6.31 7.08
N PRO A 44 -6.84 6.73 7.01
CA PRO A 44 -6.40 7.95 7.67
C PRO A 44 -7.30 9.12 7.31
N LEU A 45 -7.70 9.90 8.32
CA LEU A 45 -8.47 11.14 8.21
C LEU A 45 -9.96 11.01 7.86
N ASP A 46 -10.50 9.81 7.61
CA ASP A 46 -11.94 9.62 7.32
C ASP A 46 -12.82 10.03 8.51
N ASP A 47 -12.36 9.76 9.73
CA ASP A 47 -13.07 10.10 10.97
C ASP A 47 -12.67 11.47 11.57
N GLY A 48 -11.79 12.22 10.89
CA GLY A 48 -11.36 13.55 11.29
C GLY A 48 -9.84 13.67 11.53
N PRO A 49 -9.40 14.63 12.36
CA PRO A 49 -7.97 14.83 12.60
C PRO A 49 -7.33 13.64 13.30
N ILE A 50 -6.14 13.24 12.83
CA ILE A 50 -5.32 12.17 13.41
C ILE A 50 -4.13 12.76 14.16
N ARG A 51 -3.59 12.03 15.15
CA ARG A 51 -2.32 12.39 15.77
C ARG A 51 -1.25 11.40 15.36
N ILE A 52 -0.07 11.92 15.11
CA ILE A 52 1.08 11.12 14.69
C ILE A 52 2.13 11.19 15.78
N LEU A 53 2.63 10.04 16.21
CA LEU A 53 3.70 9.89 17.18
C LEU A 53 4.94 9.36 16.47
N VAL A 54 6.05 10.06 16.63
CA VAL A 54 7.34 9.68 16.03
C VAL A 54 8.39 9.67 17.13
N GLN A 55 9.24 8.65 17.14
CA GLN A 55 10.41 8.65 18.02
C GLN A 55 11.38 9.75 17.57
N ASP A 56 11.85 10.57 18.49
CA ASP A 56 12.94 11.50 18.19
C ASP A 56 14.29 10.83 18.46
N ALA A 57 15.33 11.31 17.78
CA ALA A 57 16.70 10.90 18.05
C ALA A 57 17.28 11.60 19.29
N ASP A 58 16.72 12.73 19.71
CA ASP A 58 17.17 13.48 20.88
C ASP A 58 16.78 12.76 22.19
N PRO A 59 17.75 12.35 23.03
CA PRO A 59 17.45 11.73 24.33
C PRO A 59 16.67 12.66 25.29
N LEU A 60 16.65 13.97 25.05
CA LEU A 60 15.91 14.96 25.84
C LEU A 60 14.47 15.16 25.34
N GLN A 61 14.16 14.73 24.11
CA GLN A 61 12.81 14.78 23.54
C GLN A 61 12.46 13.43 22.95
N VAL A 62 12.16 12.43 23.78
CA VAL A 62 12.02 11.04 23.29
C VAL A 62 10.94 10.86 22.20
N MET A 63 9.99 11.79 22.08
CA MET A 63 8.86 11.67 21.16
C MET A 63 8.43 13.03 20.58
N ARG A 64 8.18 13.08 19.28
CA ARG A 64 7.50 14.18 18.58
C ARG A 64 6.06 13.80 18.30
N THR A 65 5.16 14.79 18.40
CA THR A 65 3.75 14.64 18.06
C THR A 65 3.36 15.63 16.98
N PHE A 66 2.69 15.15 15.95
CA PHE A 66 2.11 15.96 14.89
C PHE A 66 0.60 15.74 14.83
N THR A 67 -0.11 16.64 14.17
CA THR A 67 -1.54 16.49 13.88
C THR A 67 -1.73 16.71 12.39
N LEU A 68 -2.46 15.83 11.74
CA LEU A 68 -2.98 16.07 10.40
C LEU A 68 -4.50 16.18 10.50
N ALA A 69 -5.06 17.17 9.83
CA ALA A 69 -6.50 17.40 9.83
C ALA A 69 -7.00 17.54 8.40
N PRO A 70 -8.17 16.99 8.06
CA PRO A 70 -8.83 17.34 6.82
C PRO A 70 -9.14 18.84 6.82
N CYS A 71 -8.96 19.49 5.68
CA CYS A 71 -9.21 20.92 5.52
C CYS A 71 -9.75 21.24 4.13
N ARG A 72 -10.11 22.51 3.91
CA ARG A 72 -10.70 22.99 2.64
C ARG A 72 -11.96 22.20 2.24
N ASN A 73 -12.87 21.97 3.19
CA ASN A 73 -14.07 21.13 3.00
C ASN A 73 -13.72 19.67 2.68
N ASN A 74 -12.75 19.10 3.40
CA ASN A 74 -12.29 17.71 3.28
C ASN A 74 -11.66 17.34 1.93
N THR A 75 -11.15 18.30 1.17
CA THR A 75 -10.45 18.03 -0.09
C THR A 75 -8.93 18.05 0.04
N GLU A 76 -8.40 18.60 1.14
CA GLU A 76 -6.97 18.75 1.39
C GLU A 76 -6.62 18.29 2.81
N VAL A 77 -5.33 18.10 3.08
CA VAL A 77 -4.82 17.76 4.42
C VAL A 77 -3.96 18.91 4.94
N CYS A 78 -4.23 19.37 6.15
CA CYS A 78 -3.50 20.47 6.79
C CYS A 78 -2.74 20.01 8.04
N GLY A 79 -1.58 20.62 8.30
CA GLY A 79 -0.77 20.35 9.50
C GLY A 79 -1.27 21.12 10.72
N GLY A 80 -1.35 20.46 11.87
CA GLY A 80 -1.69 21.04 13.18
C GLY A 80 -3.18 21.28 13.40
N SER A 81 -3.91 21.77 12.40
CA SER A 81 -5.37 21.99 12.45
C SER A 81 -5.94 22.19 11.04
N GLU A 82 -7.26 22.28 10.92
CA GLU A 82 -7.97 22.62 9.67
C GLU A 82 -7.56 23.97 9.05
N ASN A 83 -6.96 24.87 9.86
CA ASN A 83 -6.49 26.20 9.42
C ASN A 83 -4.97 26.26 9.23
N GLY A 84 -4.27 25.13 9.34
CA GLY A 84 -2.82 25.06 9.26
C GLY A 84 -2.26 25.06 7.83
N PRO A 85 -0.95 24.82 7.68
CA PRO A 85 -0.32 24.70 6.37
C PRO A 85 -0.92 23.54 5.59
N VAL A 86 -1.30 23.81 4.33
CA VAL A 86 -1.85 22.81 3.42
C VAL A 86 -0.72 21.91 2.91
N GLY A 87 -0.88 20.61 3.11
CA GLY A 87 -0.05 19.57 2.53
C GLY A 87 -0.64 19.02 1.23
N GLN A 88 0.20 18.26 0.52
CA GLN A 88 -0.19 17.50 -0.66
C GLN A 88 -0.45 16.07 -0.24
N SER A 89 -1.63 15.54 -0.50
CA SER A 89 -1.98 14.14 -0.24
C SER A 89 -2.02 13.33 -1.54
N SER A 90 -1.59 12.08 -1.46
CA SER A 90 -1.70 11.11 -2.54
C SER A 90 -1.71 9.68 -1.97
N ILE A 91 -2.04 8.70 -2.79
CA ILE A 91 -1.88 7.29 -2.45
C ILE A 91 -0.78 6.72 -3.34
N ILE A 92 0.26 6.14 -2.73
CA ILE A 92 1.40 5.53 -3.42
C ILE A 92 1.55 4.10 -2.88
N ASP A 93 1.48 3.11 -3.77
CA ASP A 93 1.59 1.68 -3.41
C ASP A 93 0.65 1.23 -2.27
N GLY A 94 -0.53 1.86 -2.18
CA GLY A 94 -1.54 1.57 -1.16
C GLY A 94 -1.39 2.35 0.15
N GLN A 95 -0.32 3.15 0.29
CA GLN A 95 -0.03 3.97 1.46
C GLN A 95 -0.50 5.41 1.26
N TYR A 96 -1.04 6.04 2.31
CA TYR A 96 -1.41 7.45 2.29
C TYR A 96 -0.16 8.31 2.50
N VAL A 97 0.16 9.16 1.53
CA VAL A 97 1.34 10.01 1.56
C VAL A 97 0.92 11.45 1.69
N VAL A 98 1.34 12.11 2.77
CA VAL A 98 1.08 13.53 3.05
C VAL A 98 2.40 14.29 3.11
N ALA A 99 2.67 15.10 2.10
CA ALA A 99 3.87 15.93 2.02
C ALA A 99 3.57 17.39 2.35
N ASN A 100 4.55 18.12 2.87
CA ASN A 100 4.52 19.58 3.02
C ASN A 100 3.45 20.18 3.96
N ALA A 101 2.63 19.36 4.63
CA ALA A 101 1.78 19.82 5.75
C ALA A 101 2.63 20.37 6.91
N TYR A 102 3.86 19.87 7.03
CA TYR A 102 4.94 20.42 7.84
C TYR A 102 6.17 20.58 6.95
N PRO A 103 6.88 21.73 6.95
CA PRO A 103 7.99 21.96 6.04
C PRO A 103 9.09 20.89 6.13
N GLY A 104 9.41 20.27 5.00
CA GLY A 104 10.47 19.26 4.91
C GLY A 104 10.12 17.87 5.47
N LEU A 105 8.86 17.66 5.85
CA LEU A 105 8.34 16.40 6.36
C LEU A 105 7.40 15.76 5.32
N THR A 106 7.49 14.44 5.18
CA THR A 106 6.53 13.63 4.43
C THR A 106 6.09 12.45 5.28
N PHE A 107 4.79 12.32 5.49
CA PHE A 107 4.20 11.24 6.27
C PHE A 107 3.72 10.15 5.31
N PHE A 108 4.12 8.93 5.59
CA PHE A 108 3.69 7.71 4.93
C PHE A 108 2.85 6.95 5.95
N LEU A 109 1.54 6.89 5.73
CA LEU A 109 0.56 6.35 6.67
C LEU A 109 -0.03 5.08 6.09
N ASP A 110 0.21 3.97 6.78
CA ASP A 110 -0.44 2.70 6.49
C ASP A 110 -1.81 2.66 7.16
N ARG A 111 -2.72 1.83 6.62
CA ARG A 111 -4.13 1.72 7.09
C ARG A 111 -4.30 1.13 8.49
N ASN A 112 -3.23 0.64 9.11
CA ASN A 112 -3.23 -0.08 10.38
C ASN A 112 -2.64 0.72 11.54
N GLY A 113 -2.60 2.05 11.45
CA GLY A 113 -2.17 2.93 12.55
C GLY A 113 -0.65 3.09 12.65
N ASP A 114 0.13 2.71 11.64
CA ASP A 114 1.58 2.84 11.59
C ASP A 114 2.06 3.47 10.27
N GLY A 115 3.38 3.51 10.11
CA GLY A 115 4.03 3.96 8.88
C GLY A 115 5.38 4.61 9.14
N PHE A 116 5.74 5.60 8.32
CA PHE A 116 7.02 6.30 8.41
C PHE A 116 6.91 7.82 8.22
N LEU A 117 7.70 8.55 8.99
CA LEU A 117 8.03 9.95 8.73
C LEU A 117 9.33 9.98 7.93
N GLN A 118 9.29 10.57 6.73
CA GLN A 118 10.51 10.95 6.02
C GLN A 118 10.92 12.37 6.41
N GLU A 119 12.13 12.49 6.96
CA GLU A 119 12.75 13.77 7.32
C GLU A 119 14.21 13.77 6.86
N ARG A 120 14.60 14.74 6.03
CA ARG A 120 15.99 14.85 5.51
C ARG A 120 16.53 13.54 4.89
N GLY A 121 15.65 12.76 4.27
CA GLY A 121 15.98 11.47 3.66
C GLY A 121 16.08 10.29 4.63
N GLN A 122 15.88 10.49 5.93
CA GLN A 122 15.75 9.40 6.90
C GLN A 122 14.29 8.98 7.02
N MET A 123 14.06 7.67 7.10
CA MET A 123 12.75 7.08 7.39
C MET A 123 12.69 6.76 8.88
N ILE A 124 11.75 7.39 9.59
CA ILE A 124 11.58 7.26 11.03
C ILE A 124 10.23 6.58 11.26
N PRO A 125 10.17 5.42 11.93
CA PRO A 125 8.91 4.76 12.23
C PRO A 125 7.96 5.69 12.98
N LEU A 126 6.68 5.65 12.62
CA LEU A 126 5.61 6.39 13.30
C LEU A 126 4.45 5.47 13.67
N ALA A 127 3.61 5.98 14.57
CA ALA A 127 2.27 5.46 14.83
C ALA A 127 1.25 6.60 14.70
N TRP A 128 0.01 6.28 14.34
CA TRP A 128 -1.08 7.24 14.28
C TRP A 128 -2.40 6.67 14.82
N ASP A 129 -3.28 7.55 15.30
CA ASP A 129 -4.63 7.26 15.81
C ASP A 129 -5.72 8.03 15.06
#